data_AF-A0A9W9AXB7-F1
#
_entry.id   AF-A0A9W9AXB7-F1
#
_cell.length_a   1.000
_cell.length_b   1.000
_cell.length_c   1.000
_cell.angle_alpha   90.00
_cell.angle_beta   90.00
_cell.angle_gamma   90.00
#
_symmetry.space_group_name_H-M   'P 1'
#
loop_
_entity.id
_entity.type
_entity.pdbx_description
1 polymer ?
#
loop_
_entity_poly.entity_id
_entity_poly.type
_entity_poly.pdbx_seq_one_letter_code
_entity_poly.pdbx_strand_id
1 'polypeptide(L)'
;MTGVLFANYDFNSSSSLSSPSRSRPHQEKRPLNSPGPSTNDTPSKGTSTLKSIFGSPSTNEFNSPSPSRSEPIFATPSKAWVPPFPGSPSFSRPQRPLDKSNLGYLAFPTAVSPLAATSNLTSEASDNSHILQSSHSSPSAEETNAPPPPPVDPLEEKHRARLEREEVERVRGEEDWVRSGGILRDSEGKRDFARTEKVREEIRLREWEKEVQERWDGYEKRWAELQAKERKGDSKYSFQDIPWPVHVGGRDAKTKSRISGTWGTVTLTAKVELPDLNRENVEKFLTDGLKVRGRKVTRKERVRTSLLRWHPDKITALVSKVIDDDRKDVESGISAVVRCLQDMNSKP
;
A
#
# COMPACT_ATOMS: atom_id res chain seq x y z
N MET A 1 14.65 -2.51 -18.65
CA MET A 1 13.25 -2.64 -18.17
C MET A 1 13.19 -3.88 -17.31
N THR A 2 13.53 -3.75 -16.03
CA THR A 2 13.55 -4.85 -15.07
C THR A 2 12.12 -5.19 -14.64
N GLY A 3 11.60 -6.29 -15.20
CA GLY A 3 10.31 -6.85 -14.82
C GLY A 3 10.38 -7.39 -13.40
N VAL A 4 9.86 -6.61 -12.44
CA VAL A 4 9.55 -7.12 -11.11
C VAL A 4 8.40 -8.12 -11.29
N LEU A 5 8.70 -9.40 -11.12
CA LEU A 5 7.73 -10.48 -11.10
C LEU A 5 6.73 -10.24 -9.97
N PHE A 6 5.56 -9.73 -10.31
CA PHE A 6 4.40 -9.72 -9.43
C PHE A 6 3.92 -11.16 -9.31
N ALA A 7 4.02 -11.74 -8.11
CA ALA A 7 3.32 -12.96 -7.77
C ALA A 7 1.81 -12.68 -7.86
N ASN A 8 1.17 -13.20 -8.90
CA ASN A 8 -0.28 -13.31 -8.96
C ASN A 8 -0.69 -14.27 -7.83
N TYR A 9 -1.28 -13.73 -6.78
CA TYR A 9 -1.94 -14.53 -5.76
C TYR A 9 -3.28 -15.00 -6.34
N ASP A 10 -3.26 -16.17 -6.97
CA ASP A 10 -4.46 -16.85 -7.40
C ASP A 10 -5.29 -17.24 -6.16
N PHE A 11 -6.44 -16.59 -6.03
CA PHE A 11 -7.45 -16.85 -5.03
C PHE A 11 -8.14 -18.17 -5.37
N ASN A 12 -7.53 -19.28 -4.96
CA ASN A 12 -8.12 -20.61 -5.12
C ASN A 12 -9.33 -20.73 -4.18
N SER A 13 -10.54 -20.60 -4.74
CA SER A 13 -11.79 -20.91 -4.07
C SER A 13 -11.94 -22.42 -4.00
N SER A 14 -11.52 -23.01 -2.88
CA SER A 14 -11.80 -24.41 -2.57
C SER A 14 -13.27 -24.56 -2.18
N SER A 15 -14.10 -24.85 -3.17
CA SER A 15 -15.49 -25.33 -2.99
C SER A 15 -15.44 -26.72 -2.34
N SER A 16 -15.96 -26.82 -1.12
CA SER A 16 -16.20 -28.07 -0.41
C SER A 16 -17.35 -28.84 -1.07
N LEU A 17 -17.02 -29.85 -1.88
CA LEU A 17 -17.97 -30.91 -2.24
C LEU A 17 -18.08 -31.89 -1.07
N SER A 18 -19.06 -31.65 -0.20
CA SER A 18 -19.51 -32.63 0.78
C SER A 18 -20.90 -33.12 0.36
N SER A 19 -20.98 -34.36 -0.10
CA SER A 19 -22.23 -35.04 -0.42
C SER A 19 -22.90 -35.56 0.85
N PRO A 20 -24.18 -35.24 1.11
CA PRO A 20 -24.98 -36.05 2.02
C PRO A 20 -25.88 -36.99 1.21
N SER A 21 -25.58 -38.29 1.30
CA SER A 21 -26.51 -39.36 0.95
C SER A 21 -27.70 -39.29 1.91
N ARG A 22 -28.88 -38.91 1.41
CA ARG A 22 -30.11 -38.82 2.19
C ARG A 22 -31.10 -39.86 1.70
N SER A 23 -31.13 -40.98 2.41
CA SER A 23 -32.13 -42.04 2.27
C SER A 23 -33.53 -41.50 2.60
N ARG A 24 -34.48 -41.83 1.72
CA ARG A 24 -35.90 -41.44 1.74
C ARG A 24 -36.72 -42.62 2.30
N PRO A 25 -37.72 -42.35 3.16
CA PRO A 25 -39.03 -42.99 2.99
C PRO A 25 -40.16 -41.92 3.04
N HIS A 26 -41.15 -41.90 2.15
CA HIS A 26 -42.45 -42.62 2.24
C HIS A 26 -43.02 -42.59 3.68
N GLN A 27 -44.22 -42.11 4.03
CA GLN A 27 -45.50 -41.74 3.40
C GLN A 27 -45.97 -40.41 4.08
N GLU A 28 -47.10 -39.74 3.84
CA GLU A 28 -48.49 -40.19 3.78
C GLU A 28 -49.39 -39.00 3.37
N LYS A 29 -50.56 -39.34 2.83
CA LYS A 29 -51.56 -38.49 2.18
C LYS A 29 -52.49 -37.79 3.18
N ARG A 30 -53.15 -36.72 2.68
CA ARG A 30 -54.51 -36.17 2.97
C ARG A 30 -54.52 -34.74 3.56
N PRO A 31 -55.66 -34.00 3.51
CA PRO A 31 -56.28 -33.46 2.30
C PRO A 31 -56.67 -31.96 2.45
N LEU A 32 -57.30 -31.45 1.38
CA LEU A 32 -57.96 -30.15 1.19
C LEU A 32 -58.47 -29.41 2.44
N ASN A 33 -58.25 -28.08 2.46
CA ASN A 33 -59.32 -27.11 2.73
C ASN A 33 -59.03 -25.78 2.01
N SER A 34 -60.07 -25.29 1.32
CA SER A 34 -60.13 -24.06 0.52
C SER A 34 -60.43 -22.81 1.40
N PRO A 35 -61.04 -21.73 0.89
CA PRO A 35 -60.43 -20.52 0.35
C PRO A 35 -60.81 -19.24 1.15
N GLY A 36 -60.25 -18.07 0.81
CA GLY A 36 -60.92 -16.80 1.15
C GLY A 36 -60.03 -15.55 1.21
N PRO A 37 -60.40 -14.46 0.53
CA PRO A 37 -59.65 -13.21 0.44
C PRO A 37 -60.05 -12.19 1.52
N SER A 38 -59.19 -11.23 1.83
CA SER A 38 -59.65 -9.97 2.43
C SER A 38 -58.83 -8.80 1.92
N THR A 39 -59.57 -7.91 1.26
CA THR A 39 -59.33 -6.50 1.01
C THR A 39 -58.93 -5.75 2.29
N ASN A 40 -58.22 -4.64 2.14
CA ASN A 40 -58.60 -3.32 2.69
C ASN A 40 -57.59 -2.23 2.22
N ASP A 41 -58.09 -1.38 1.33
CA ASP A 41 -58.20 0.06 1.51
C ASP A 41 -56.96 0.95 1.79
N THR A 42 -56.65 1.73 0.75
CA THR A 42 -56.26 3.18 0.77
C THR A 42 -57.33 4.01 1.55
N PRO A 43 -57.22 5.33 1.86
CA PRO A 43 -56.22 6.36 1.54
C PRO A 43 -55.90 7.37 2.67
N SER A 44 -54.94 8.28 2.46
CA SER A 44 -54.90 9.69 2.99
C SER A 44 -53.54 10.32 2.65
N LYS A 45 -53.38 11.22 1.67
CA LYS A 45 -53.68 12.68 1.69
C LYS A 45 -53.31 13.39 3.00
N GLY A 46 -52.02 13.73 3.13
CA GLY A 46 -51.52 14.75 4.06
C GLY A 46 -50.70 15.80 3.32
N THR A 47 -51.37 16.84 2.82
CA THR A 47 -50.75 18.10 2.40
C THR A 47 -50.32 18.87 3.65
N SER A 48 -49.02 19.14 3.79
CA SER A 48 -48.53 20.16 4.72
C SER A 48 -47.55 21.09 4.00
N THR A 49 -48.15 22.13 3.45
CA THR A 49 -47.58 23.45 3.23
C THR A 49 -46.84 23.93 4.48
N LEU A 50 -45.52 24.08 4.40
CA LEU A 50 -44.80 25.05 5.24
C LEU A 50 -43.90 25.89 4.34
N LYS A 51 -44.45 27.06 4.02
CA LYS A 51 -43.70 28.27 3.69
C LYS A 51 -42.80 28.59 4.89
N SER A 52 -41.49 28.72 4.67
CA SER A 52 -40.66 29.59 5.50
C SER A 52 -39.34 29.92 4.81
N ILE A 53 -39.25 31.18 4.37
CA ILE A 53 -38.07 32.04 4.53
C ILE A 53 -36.81 31.56 3.78
N PHE A 54 -36.79 31.77 2.47
CA PHE A 54 -35.53 32.06 1.77
C PHE A 54 -35.16 33.53 2.06
N GLY A 55 -34.30 33.71 3.05
CA GLY A 55 -33.54 34.95 3.23
C GLY A 55 -32.47 35.05 2.14
N SER A 56 -32.47 36.17 1.45
CA SER A 56 -31.44 36.59 0.49
C SER A 56 -30.06 36.60 1.14
N PRO A 57 -29.01 36.07 0.50
CA PRO A 57 -27.65 36.39 0.90
C PRO A 57 -27.34 37.84 0.47
N SER A 58 -27.20 38.68 1.50
CA SER A 58 -26.59 40.01 1.47
C SER A 58 -25.29 40.00 0.68
N THR A 59 -25.21 40.90 -0.30
CA THR A 59 -23.98 41.37 -0.92
C THR A 59 -23.12 42.06 0.14
N ASN A 60 -22.20 41.32 0.76
CA ASN A 60 -21.11 41.92 1.51
C ASN A 60 -20.01 42.32 0.52
N GLU A 61 -20.06 43.57 0.08
CA GLU A 61 -18.92 44.32 -0.41
C GLU A 61 -17.85 44.36 0.68
N PHE A 62 -16.87 43.46 0.61
CA PHE A 62 -15.68 43.54 1.44
C PHE A 62 -14.62 44.33 0.67
N ASN A 63 -14.34 45.52 1.19
CA ASN A 63 -13.29 46.45 0.79
C ASN A 63 -12.02 45.75 0.32
N SER A 64 -11.58 46.11 -0.88
CA SER A 64 -10.20 45.92 -1.33
C SER A 64 -9.31 46.93 -0.61
N PRO A 65 -8.28 46.51 0.14
CA PRO A 65 -7.19 47.41 0.48
C PRO A 65 -6.19 47.45 -0.68
N SER A 66 -6.07 48.64 -1.28
CA SER A 66 -5.00 49.02 -2.20
C SER A 66 -3.62 48.66 -1.64
N PRO A 67 -2.69 48.10 -2.43
CA PRO A 67 -1.30 48.04 -2.03
C PRO A 67 -0.66 49.41 -2.22
N SER A 68 -0.56 50.18 -1.15
CA SER A 68 0.32 51.34 -1.09
C SER A 68 1.77 50.86 -1.19
N ARG A 69 2.36 51.20 -2.33
CA ARG A 69 3.79 51.11 -2.64
C ARG A 69 4.53 52.08 -1.71
N SER A 70 5.08 51.57 -0.61
CA SER A 70 6.12 52.25 0.17
C SER A 70 7.45 51.56 -0.06
N GLU A 71 8.42 52.35 -0.53
CA GLU A 71 9.79 51.91 -0.75
C GLU A 71 10.50 51.58 0.57
N PRO A 72 11.30 50.51 0.62
CA PRO A 72 12.23 50.31 1.74
C PRO A 72 13.48 51.16 1.50
N ILE A 73 13.57 52.21 2.31
CA ILE A 73 14.79 52.97 2.58
C ILE A 73 15.89 52.01 3.04
N PHE A 74 17.05 52.07 2.39
CA PHE A 74 18.29 51.47 2.83
C PHE A 74 18.66 52.00 4.23
N ALA A 75 18.41 51.21 5.26
CA ALA A 75 18.99 51.40 6.58
C ALA A 75 19.82 50.17 6.92
N THR A 76 21.13 50.32 6.83
CA THR A 76 22.15 49.37 7.32
C THR A 76 22.12 49.31 8.85
N PRO A 77 21.89 48.15 9.48
CA PRO A 77 22.31 47.94 10.85
C PRO A 77 23.66 47.23 10.87
N SER A 78 24.72 48.00 11.05
CA SER A 78 25.99 47.50 11.57
C SER A 78 25.75 46.99 12.99
N LYS A 79 25.47 45.70 13.14
CA LYS A 79 25.51 45.03 14.44
C LYS A 79 26.13 43.66 14.24
N ALA A 80 27.43 43.60 14.51
CA ALA A 80 28.22 42.39 14.56
C ALA A 80 27.56 41.39 15.52
N TRP A 81 26.91 40.39 14.93
CA TRP A 81 26.42 39.22 15.66
C TRP A 81 27.58 38.23 15.71
N VAL A 82 28.37 38.31 16.79
CA VAL A 82 29.33 37.28 17.14
C VAL A 82 28.51 36.13 17.73
N PRO A 83 28.46 34.94 17.09
CA PRO A 83 27.83 33.80 17.73
C PRO A 83 28.61 33.44 18.99
N PRO A 84 27.94 33.12 20.12
CA PRO A 84 28.63 32.49 21.23
C PRO A 84 29.10 31.12 20.73
N PHE A 85 30.40 30.97 20.54
CA PHE A 85 31.02 29.65 20.37
C PHE A 85 30.65 28.81 21.60
N PRO A 86 29.86 27.73 21.47
CA PRO A 86 29.80 26.74 22.53
C PRO A 86 31.22 26.19 22.68
N GLY A 87 31.76 26.28 23.90
CA GLY A 87 33.11 25.87 24.23
C GLY A 87 33.43 24.51 23.61
N SER A 88 34.56 24.49 22.89
CA SER A 88 35.16 23.28 22.36
C SER A 88 35.19 22.22 23.47
N PRO A 89 34.58 21.03 23.29
CA PRO A 89 34.92 19.91 24.14
C PRO A 89 36.38 19.61 23.88
N SER A 90 37.21 19.85 24.90
CA SER A 90 38.58 19.35 24.97
C SER A 90 38.51 17.83 24.90
N PHE A 91 38.62 17.29 23.68
CA PHE A 91 38.85 15.87 23.46
C PHE A 91 40.30 15.60 23.85
N SER A 92 40.50 15.34 25.14
CA SER A 92 41.67 14.63 25.64
C SER A 92 41.68 13.26 24.95
N ARG A 93 42.42 13.18 23.85
CA ARG A 93 42.70 11.94 23.12
C ARG A 93 43.40 10.98 24.10
N PRO A 94 42.79 9.84 24.47
CA PRO A 94 43.53 8.82 25.20
C PRO A 94 44.64 8.31 24.28
N GLN A 95 45.88 8.61 24.66
CA GLN A 95 47.08 7.98 24.11
C GLN A 95 46.96 6.49 24.42
N ARG A 96 46.50 5.69 23.43
CA ARG A 96 46.70 4.25 23.50
C ARG A 96 48.18 3.97 23.21
N PRO A 97 48.85 3.16 24.04
CA PRO A 97 50.22 2.75 23.77
C PRO A 97 50.28 2.00 22.43
N LEU A 98 51.28 2.36 21.61
CA LEU A 98 51.65 1.63 20.41
C LEU A 98 52.15 0.24 20.80
N ASP A 99 51.28 -0.76 20.73
CA ASP A 99 51.74 -2.13 20.52
C ASP A 99 52.08 -2.32 19.05
N LYS A 100 53.37 -2.26 18.78
CA LYS A 100 54.00 -2.67 17.53
C LYS A 100 53.99 -4.20 17.47
N SER A 101 52.93 -4.79 16.95
CA SER A 101 53.04 -6.10 16.32
C SER A 101 51.93 -6.31 15.28
N ASN A 102 52.37 -6.80 14.13
CA ASN A 102 51.59 -7.47 13.09
C ASN A 102 50.89 -6.58 12.05
N LEU A 103 51.71 -6.21 11.05
CA LEU A 103 51.33 -6.15 9.64
C LEU A 103 50.26 -7.20 9.31
N GLY A 104 49.00 -6.76 9.23
CA GLY A 104 47.93 -7.52 8.62
C GLY A 104 48.04 -7.41 7.11
N TYR A 105 48.63 -8.41 6.47
CA TYR A 105 48.58 -8.61 5.05
C TYR A 105 47.13 -8.76 4.59
N LEU A 106 46.79 -8.10 3.48
CA LEU A 106 45.63 -8.42 2.65
C LEU A 106 45.78 -9.86 2.13
N ALA A 107 45.36 -10.83 2.94
CA ALA A 107 45.25 -12.22 2.52
C ALA A 107 43.85 -12.43 1.94
N PHE A 108 43.78 -12.63 0.63
CA PHE A 108 42.59 -13.19 -0.02
C PHE A 108 42.40 -14.62 0.51
N PRO A 109 41.20 -15.02 0.97
CA PRO A 109 40.95 -16.39 1.37
C PRO A 109 41.15 -17.32 0.16
N THR A 110 42.15 -18.19 0.22
CA THR A 110 42.30 -19.31 -0.72
C THR A 110 41.13 -20.27 -0.52
N ALA A 111 40.41 -20.54 -1.60
CA ALA A 111 39.33 -21.51 -1.65
C ALA A 111 39.84 -22.90 -1.26
N VAL A 112 39.43 -23.37 -0.08
CA VAL A 112 39.51 -24.80 0.29
C VAL A 112 38.26 -25.48 -0.26
N SER A 113 38.47 -26.42 -1.17
CA SER A 113 37.44 -27.31 -1.69
C SER A 113 36.98 -28.29 -0.62
N PRO A 114 35.67 -28.45 -0.35
CA PRO A 114 35.18 -29.60 0.39
C PRO A 114 35.04 -30.80 -0.56
N LEU A 115 35.94 -31.76 -0.38
CA LEU A 115 35.84 -33.12 -0.91
C LEU A 115 34.73 -33.89 -0.17
N ALA A 116 33.87 -34.52 -0.97
CA ALA A 116 33.19 -35.80 -0.76
C ALA A 116 32.50 -36.08 0.61
N ALA A 117 31.17 -36.06 0.58
CA ALA A 117 30.37 -36.99 1.37
C ALA A 117 29.31 -37.63 0.45
N THR A 118 29.53 -38.90 0.16
CA THR A 118 28.65 -39.81 -0.57
C THR A 118 27.61 -40.43 0.37
N SER A 119 26.34 -40.41 -0.05
CA SER A 119 25.30 -41.44 0.18
C SER A 119 24.05 -40.96 -0.60
N ASN A 120 23.63 -41.61 -1.71
CA ASN A 120 22.81 -42.84 -1.81
C ASN A 120 21.59 -42.79 -0.86
N LEU A 121 20.33 -43.05 -1.24
CA LEU A 121 19.73 -43.74 -2.39
C LEU A 121 18.18 -43.53 -2.30
N THR A 122 17.47 -43.60 -3.44
CA THR A 122 16.06 -44.07 -3.65
C THR A 122 14.87 -43.45 -2.89
N SER A 123 13.86 -42.89 -3.59
CA SER A 123 12.73 -43.66 -4.15
C SER A 123 11.64 -42.79 -4.82
N GLU A 124 11.14 -43.31 -5.95
CA GLU A 124 9.76 -43.21 -6.52
C GLU A 124 9.21 -41.82 -6.90
N ALA A 125 9.10 -41.46 -8.19
CA ALA A 125 8.29 -42.08 -9.25
C ALA A 125 6.80 -42.22 -8.88
N SER A 126 6.01 -41.20 -9.22
CA SER A 126 4.60 -41.41 -9.61
C SER A 126 4.19 -40.34 -10.62
N ASP A 127 4.10 -40.82 -11.85
CA ASP A 127 3.32 -40.28 -12.95
C ASP A 127 1.92 -39.85 -12.49
N ASN A 128 1.53 -38.63 -12.84
CA ASN A 128 0.11 -38.33 -13.04
C ASN A 128 -0.06 -37.13 -13.99
N SER A 129 0.32 -37.31 -15.26
CA SER A 129 -0.06 -36.40 -16.34
C SER A 129 -1.45 -36.77 -16.86
N HIS A 130 -2.49 -36.24 -16.21
CA HIS A 130 -3.84 -36.29 -16.76
C HIS A 130 -4.01 -35.17 -17.80
N ILE A 131 -4.02 -35.60 -19.05
CA ILE A 131 -4.35 -34.86 -20.26
C ILE A 131 -5.74 -34.22 -20.09
N LEU A 132 -5.80 -32.89 -20.10
CA LEU A 132 -6.99 -32.15 -20.50
C LEU A 132 -6.65 -31.32 -21.72
N GLN A 133 -7.05 -31.86 -22.87
CA GLN A 133 -7.19 -31.15 -24.13
C GLN A 133 -8.16 -29.98 -23.91
N SER A 134 -7.63 -28.77 -23.77
CA SER A 134 -8.43 -27.56 -23.97
C SER A 134 -8.17 -27.03 -25.37
N SER A 135 -9.09 -27.38 -26.27
CA SER A 135 -9.23 -26.81 -27.61
C SER A 135 -9.66 -25.35 -27.50
N HIS A 136 -8.70 -24.45 -27.28
CA HIS A 136 -8.89 -23.03 -27.54
C HIS A 136 -8.34 -22.72 -28.91
N SER A 137 -9.27 -22.45 -29.83
CA SER A 137 -9.04 -21.92 -31.16
C SER A 137 -8.19 -20.65 -31.06
N SER A 138 -6.91 -20.78 -31.38
CA SER A 138 -5.99 -19.66 -31.50
C SER A 138 -6.53 -18.68 -32.55
N PRO A 139 -6.58 -17.37 -32.24
CA PRO A 139 -6.76 -16.37 -33.28
C PRO A 139 -5.59 -16.52 -34.24
N SER A 140 -5.92 -16.70 -35.52
CA SER A 140 -4.98 -16.82 -36.63
C SER A 140 -4.00 -15.65 -36.58
N ALA A 141 -2.85 -15.89 -35.96
CA ALA A 141 -1.72 -15.01 -36.06
C ALA A 141 -1.30 -15.05 -37.52
N GLU A 142 -1.36 -13.92 -38.20
CA GLU A 142 -0.45 -13.66 -39.30
C GLU A 142 0.95 -13.79 -38.72
N GLU A 143 1.44 -15.02 -38.81
CA GLU A 143 2.80 -15.44 -38.58
C GLU A 143 3.64 -14.67 -39.59
N THR A 144 4.04 -13.47 -39.21
CA THR A 144 5.14 -12.78 -39.87
C THR A 144 6.31 -13.76 -39.77
N ASN A 145 6.65 -14.36 -40.92
CA ASN A 145 7.82 -15.21 -41.14
C ASN A 145 9.10 -14.39 -40.90
N ALA A 146 9.27 -13.85 -39.70
CA ALA A 146 10.50 -13.28 -39.25
C ALA A 146 11.44 -14.46 -39.03
N PRO A 147 12.58 -14.53 -39.74
CA PRO A 147 13.57 -15.57 -39.50
C PRO A 147 13.93 -15.57 -38.01
N PRO A 148 14.11 -16.75 -37.38
CA PRO A 148 14.49 -16.84 -35.98
C PRO A 148 15.73 -15.97 -35.74
N PRO A 149 15.78 -15.16 -34.66
CA PRO A 149 16.93 -14.33 -34.39
C PRO A 149 18.18 -15.22 -34.36
N PRO A 150 19.29 -14.78 -34.99
CA PRO A 150 20.50 -15.58 -35.03
C PRO A 150 20.97 -15.93 -33.61
N PRO A 151 21.52 -17.14 -33.38
CA PRO A 151 22.03 -17.54 -32.08
C PRO A 151 23.08 -16.53 -31.60
N VAL A 152 22.82 -15.89 -30.46
CA VAL A 152 23.71 -14.89 -29.86
C VAL A 152 24.96 -15.61 -29.33
N ASP A 153 26.14 -15.09 -29.63
CA ASP A 153 27.39 -15.63 -29.10
C ASP A 153 27.38 -15.51 -27.55
N PRO A 154 27.59 -16.60 -26.80
CA PRO A 154 27.64 -16.58 -25.34
C PRO A 154 28.63 -15.56 -24.75
N LEU A 155 29.68 -15.17 -25.48
CA LEU A 155 30.63 -14.13 -25.04
C LEU A 155 30.02 -12.73 -25.12
N GLU A 156 29.26 -12.44 -26.17
CA GLU A 156 28.54 -11.17 -26.31
C GLU A 156 27.48 -11.00 -25.24
N GLU A 157 26.79 -12.09 -24.87
CA GLU A 157 25.80 -12.09 -23.79
C GLU A 157 26.46 -11.74 -22.44
N LYS A 158 27.61 -12.36 -22.12
CA LYS A 158 28.37 -12.04 -20.90
C LYS A 158 28.85 -10.58 -20.88
N HIS A 159 29.32 -10.07 -22.02
CA HIS A 159 29.75 -8.67 -22.13
C HIS A 159 28.57 -7.72 -21.92
N ARG A 160 27.40 -8.01 -22.51
CA ARG A 160 26.18 -7.23 -22.31
C ARG A 160 25.72 -7.23 -20.85
N ALA A 161 25.70 -8.39 -20.21
CA ALA A 161 25.33 -8.53 -18.80
C ALA A 161 26.29 -7.76 -17.87
N ARG A 162 27.59 -7.71 -18.22
CA ARG A 162 28.58 -6.90 -17.48
C ARG A 162 28.28 -5.41 -17.59
N LEU A 163 28.08 -4.90 -18.80
CA LEU A 163 27.75 -3.48 -19.01
C LEU A 163 26.44 -3.09 -18.33
N GLU A 164 25.44 -3.96 -18.34
CA GLU A 164 24.18 -3.71 -17.64
C GLU A 164 24.38 -3.61 -16.12
N ARG A 165 25.21 -4.48 -15.53
CA ARG A 165 25.55 -4.39 -14.11
C ARG A 165 26.28 -3.09 -13.77
N GLU A 166 27.29 -2.72 -14.56
CA GLU A 166 28.06 -1.50 -14.35
C GLU A 166 27.17 -0.24 -14.48
N GLU A 167 26.23 -0.23 -15.43
CA GLU A 167 25.28 0.87 -15.61
C GLU A 167 24.27 0.96 -14.44
N VAL A 168 23.75 -0.17 -13.95
CA VAL A 168 22.87 -0.21 -12.77
C VAL A 168 23.58 0.32 -11.53
N GLU A 169 24.85 -0.05 -11.33
CA GLU A 169 25.67 0.46 -10.22
C GLU A 169 25.93 1.96 -10.35
N ARG A 170 26.19 2.46 -11.57
CA ARG A 170 26.35 3.89 -11.84
C ARG A 170 25.10 4.67 -11.49
N VAL A 171 23.93 4.22 -11.96
CA VAL A 171 22.64 4.86 -11.66
C VAL A 171 22.36 4.84 -10.15
N ARG A 172 22.60 3.71 -9.48
CA ARG A 172 22.43 3.59 -8.02
C ARG A 172 23.34 4.55 -7.26
N GLY A 173 24.62 4.64 -7.65
CA GLY A 173 25.58 5.56 -7.03
C GLY A 173 25.19 7.02 -7.21
N GLU A 174 24.65 7.40 -8.37
CA GLU A 174 24.12 8.74 -8.63
C GLU A 174 22.91 9.04 -7.74
N GLU A 175 21.96 8.11 -7.61
CA GLU A 175 20.80 8.25 -6.75
C GLU A 175 21.18 8.40 -5.27
N ASP A 176 22.08 7.55 -4.75
CA ASP A 176 22.54 7.59 -3.36
C ASP A 176 23.34 8.86 -3.04
N TRP A 177 24.13 9.35 -4.00
CA TRP A 177 24.80 10.65 -3.89
C TRP A 177 23.80 11.81 -3.77
N VAL A 178 22.77 11.82 -4.61
CA VAL A 178 21.71 12.86 -4.59
C VAL A 178 20.86 12.76 -3.33
N ARG A 179 20.54 11.54 -2.85
CA ARG A 179 19.83 11.30 -1.59
C ARG A 179 20.59 11.87 -0.40
N SER A 180 21.91 11.78 -0.42
CA SER A 180 22.82 12.35 0.60
C SER A 180 22.97 13.89 0.50
N GLY A 181 22.26 14.54 -0.44
CA GLY A 181 22.30 16.00 -0.67
C GLY A 181 23.36 16.46 -1.66
N GLY A 182 24.02 15.53 -2.36
CA GLY A 182 24.99 15.81 -3.40
C GLY A 182 24.39 16.51 -4.63
N ILE A 183 25.25 17.16 -5.40
CA ILE A 183 24.93 17.75 -6.71
C ILE A 183 25.75 16.99 -7.76
N LEU A 184 25.09 16.52 -8.83
CA LEU A 184 25.75 15.82 -9.94
C LEU A 184 26.58 16.79 -10.77
N ARG A 185 27.63 16.26 -11.42
CA ARG A 185 28.48 17.02 -12.34
C ARG A 185 28.32 16.50 -13.77
N ASP A 186 28.39 17.40 -14.73
CA ASP A 186 28.43 17.05 -16.14
C ASP A 186 29.83 16.57 -16.57
N SER A 187 29.99 16.19 -17.83
CA SER A 187 31.28 15.78 -18.41
C SER A 187 32.33 16.89 -18.41
N GLU A 188 31.91 18.16 -18.28
CA GLU A 188 32.79 19.32 -18.16
C GLU A 188 33.16 19.64 -16.69
N GLY A 189 32.65 18.85 -15.73
CA GLY A 189 32.86 19.04 -14.30
C GLY A 189 32.03 20.16 -13.66
N LYS A 190 31.12 20.81 -14.40
CA LYS A 190 30.19 21.82 -13.89
C LYS A 190 29.03 21.16 -13.17
N ARG A 191 28.38 21.89 -12.27
CA ARG A 191 27.24 21.39 -11.47
C ARG A 191 25.99 21.34 -12.35
N ASP A 192 25.41 20.15 -12.50
CA ASP A 192 24.20 19.93 -13.27
C ASP A 192 22.97 19.90 -12.35
N PHE A 193 22.38 21.08 -12.15
CA PHE A 193 21.17 21.23 -11.34
C PHE A 193 19.94 20.59 -11.98
N ALA A 194 19.85 20.60 -13.31
CA ALA A 194 18.71 20.05 -14.02
C ALA A 194 18.65 18.52 -13.89
N ARG A 195 19.79 17.84 -14.07
CA ARG A 195 19.89 16.39 -13.85
C ARG A 195 19.70 16.03 -12.38
N THR A 196 20.29 16.81 -11.47
CA THR A 196 20.11 16.59 -10.03
C THR A 196 18.64 16.68 -9.63
N GLU A 197 17.89 17.68 -10.11
CA GLU A 197 16.47 17.83 -9.74
C GLU A 197 15.61 16.72 -10.35
N LYS A 198 15.87 16.29 -11.59
CA LYS A 198 15.20 15.11 -12.16
C LYS A 198 15.42 13.84 -11.33
N VAL A 199 16.65 13.60 -10.87
CA VAL A 199 16.96 12.46 -10.00
C VAL A 199 16.23 12.60 -8.66
N ARG A 200 16.17 13.80 -8.08
CA ARG A 200 15.40 14.05 -6.85
C ARG A 200 13.91 13.79 -7.03
N GLU A 201 13.32 14.25 -8.12
CA GLU A 201 11.91 14.02 -8.42
C GLU A 201 11.61 12.53 -8.57
N GLU A 202 12.46 11.79 -9.28
CA GLU A 202 12.31 10.33 -9.41
C GLU A 202 12.50 9.61 -8.06
N ILE A 203 13.46 10.02 -7.23
CA ILE A 203 13.62 9.49 -5.85
C ILE A 203 12.36 9.76 -5.02
N ARG A 204 11.86 10.99 -5.01
CA ARG A 204 10.63 11.36 -4.29
C ARG A 204 9.44 10.53 -4.75
N LEU A 205 9.33 10.30 -6.06
CA LEU A 205 8.25 9.50 -6.63
C LEU A 205 8.36 8.03 -6.19
N ARG A 206 9.54 7.41 -6.27
CA ARG A 206 9.74 6.01 -5.84
C ARG A 206 9.52 5.83 -4.35
N GLU A 207 9.98 6.78 -3.53
CA GLU A 207 9.75 6.74 -2.08
C GLU A 207 8.26 6.86 -1.77
N TRP A 208 7.54 7.73 -2.46
CA TRP A 208 6.09 7.84 -2.36
C TRP A 208 5.37 6.55 -2.80
N GLU A 209 5.75 5.97 -3.94
CA GLU A 209 5.20 4.71 -4.44
C GLU A 209 5.43 3.57 -3.44
N LYS A 210 6.64 3.48 -2.90
CA LYS A 210 7.03 2.50 -1.88
C LYS A 210 6.18 2.68 -0.61
N GLU A 211 6.01 3.90 -0.12
CA GLU A 211 5.19 4.17 1.06
C GLU A 211 3.73 3.76 0.85
N VAL A 212 3.16 4.08 -0.31
CA VAL A 212 1.80 3.68 -0.67
C VAL A 212 1.68 2.16 -0.78
N GLN A 213 2.68 1.49 -1.34
CA GLN A 213 2.73 0.03 -1.44
C GLN A 213 2.81 -0.62 -0.06
N GLU A 214 3.76 -0.21 0.79
CA GLU A 214 3.92 -0.73 2.16
C GLU A 214 2.65 -0.52 2.99
N ARG A 215 1.97 0.61 2.82
CA ARG A 215 0.69 0.88 3.47
C ARG A 215 -0.40 -0.11 3.05
N TRP A 216 -0.48 -0.41 1.77
CA TRP A 216 -1.43 -1.40 1.23
C TRP A 216 -1.09 -2.81 1.73
N ASP A 217 0.18 -3.19 1.68
CA ASP A 217 0.65 -4.51 2.13
C ASP A 217 0.40 -4.71 3.63
N GLY A 218 0.61 -3.65 4.43
CA GLY A 218 0.27 -3.65 5.85
C GLY A 218 -1.24 -3.81 6.11
N TYR A 219 -2.10 -3.20 5.30
CA TYR A 219 -3.55 -3.39 5.37
C TYR A 219 -3.96 -4.83 5.03
N GLU A 220 -3.42 -5.39 3.95
CA GLU A 220 -3.71 -6.77 3.54
C GLU A 220 -3.23 -7.77 4.57
N LYS A 221 -2.02 -7.58 5.10
CA LYS A 221 -1.46 -8.41 6.17
C LYS A 221 -2.36 -8.42 7.42
N ARG A 222 -2.77 -7.25 7.92
CA ARG A 222 -3.64 -7.16 9.11
C ARG A 222 -4.99 -7.85 8.90
N TRP A 223 -5.53 -7.80 7.68
CA TRP A 223 -6.77 -8.50 7.39
C TRP A 223 -6.61 -10.01 7.29
N ALA A 224 -5.49 -10.49 6.73
CA ALA A 224 -5.16 -11.90 6.72
C ALA A 224 -4.98 -12.43 8.15
N GLU A 225 -4.31 -11.67 9.01
CA GLU A 225 -4.17 -11.96 10.44
C GLU A 225 -5.54 -12.01 11.14
N LEU A 226 -6.44 -11.06 10.84
CA LEU A 226 -7.80 -11.04 11.38
C LEU A 226 -8.59 -12.30 10.97
N GLN A 227 -8.55 -12.69 9.70
CA GLN A 227 -9.21 -13.93 9.23
C GLN A 227 -8.60 -15.19 9.84
N ALA A 228 -7.28 -15.22 10.02
CA ALA A 228 -6.61 -16.35 10.66
C ALA A 228 -7.03 -16.50 12.13
N LYS A 229 -7.12 -15.38 12.87
CA LYS A 229 -7.66 -15.35 14.23
C LYS A 229 -9.13 -15.77 14.27
N GLU A 230 -9.92 -15.36 13.27
CA GLU A 230 -11.34 -15.68 13.20
C GLU A 230 -11.58 -17.20 13.11
N ARG A 231 -10.78 -17.89 12.29
CA ARG A 231 -10.81 -19.35 12.13
C ARG A 231 -10.41 -20.09 13.40
N LYS A 232 -9.55 -19.49 14.23
CA LYS A 232 -9.12 -20.08 15.49
C LYS A 232 -10.21 -20.01 16.57
N GLY A 233 -11.16 -19.08 16.48
CA GLY A 233 -12.34 -19.01 17.35
C GLY A 233 -12.12 -18.36 18.73
N ASP A 234 -10.87 -18.12 19.14
CA ASP A 234 -10.54 -17.77 20.53
C ASP A 234 -10.39 -16.26 20.81
N SER A 235 -10.55 -15.39 19.83
CA SER A 235 -10.18 -13.97 19.95
C SER A 235 -11.41 -13.06 19.98
N LYS A 236 -11.49 -12.22 21.03
CA LYS A 236 -12.35 -11.03 21.03
C LYS A 236 -11.64 -9.91 20.27
N TYR A 237 -12.38 -9.16 19.46
CA TYR A 237 -11.84 -8.04 18.69
C TYR A 237 -12.22 -6.69 19.31
N SER A 238 -11.29 -5.75 19.32
CA SER A 238 -11.55 -4.34 19.58
C SER A 238 -11.74 -3.58 18.27
N PHE A 239 -12.22 -2.33 18.35
CA PHE A 239 -12.34 -1.44 17.20
C PHE A 239 -10.99 -1.23 16.48
N GLN A 240 -9.87 -1.26 17.20
CA GLN A 240 -8.52 -1.03 16.63
C GLN A 240 -7.95 -2.24 15.90
N ASP A 241 -8.44 -3.45 16.20
CA ASP A 241 -7.98 -4.68 15.54
C ASP A 241 -8.49 -4.80 14.10
N ILE A 242 -9.60 -4.11 13.79
CA ILE A 242 -10.18 -4.08 12.45
C ILE A 242 -9.31 -3.16 11.59
N PRO A 243 -8.72 -3.65 10.48
CA PRO A 243 -7.91 -2.80 9.61
C PRO A 243 -8.85 -1.95 8.76
N TRP A 244 -9.17 -0.78 9.27
CA TRP A 244 -9.95 0.22 8.56
C TRP A 244 -9.20 0.71 7.32
N PRO A 245 -9.89 0.96 6.18
CA PRO A 245 -9.27 1.43 4.94
C PRO A 245 -8.99 2.94 5.00
N VAL A 246 -8.29 3.38 6.05
CA VAL A 246 -7.91 4.78 6.28
C VAL A 246 -6.46 4.88 6.68
N HIS A 247 -5.84 6.01 6.36
CA HIS A 247 -4.46 6.29 6.75
C HIS A 247 -4.45 7.27 7.93
N VAL A 248 -4.05 6.79 9.11
CA VAL A 248 -4.02 7.58 10.34
C VAL A 248 -2.78 8.50 10.44
N GLY A 249 -1.82 8.38 9.52
CA GLY A 249 -0.51 9.04 9.61
C GLY A 249 -0.46 10.55 9.35
N GLY A 250 -1.60 11.23 9.19
CA GLY A 250 -1.63 12.63 8.74
C GLY A 250 -1.86 13.69 9.81
N ARG A 251 -2.51 13.35 10.93
CA ARG A 251 -2.96 14.38 11.89
C ARG A 251 -1.83 14.93 12.77
N ASP A 252 -0.81 14.11 13.07
CA ASP A 252 0.26 14.50 14.00
C ASP A 252 1.64 14.73 13.34
N ALA A 253 1.79 14.42 12.05
CA ALA A 253 3.08 14.56 11.35
C ALA A 253 3.55 16.03 11.16
N LYS A 254 2.68 17.02 11.42
CA LYS A 254 3.10 18.43 11.48
C LYS A 254 3.71 18.81 12.83
N THR A 255 3.50 18.02 13.87
CA THR A 255 4.25 18.15 15.12
C THR A 255 5.52 17.32 14.97
N LYS A 256 6.43 17.79 14.10
CA LYS A 256 7.84 17.39 14.14
C LYS A 256 8.40 17.85 15.48
N SER A 257 8.11 17.11 16.54
CA SER A 257 8.79 17.24 17.80
C SER A 257 10.25 16.93 17.52
N ARG A 258 11.05 18.00 17.42
CA ARG A 258 12.53 17.97 17.34
C ARG A 258 13.17 17.41 18.62
N ILE A 259 12.38 16.77 19.47
CA ILE A 259 12.82 16.29 20.78
C ILE A 259 13.36 14.88 20.56
N SER A 260 14.66 14.74 20.80
CA SER A 260 15.42 13.50 20.79
C SER A 260 15.94 13.09 19.41
N GLY A 261 17.25 13.34 19.19
CA GLY A 261 18.05 12.82 18.08
C GLY A 261 18.25 11.30 18.13
N THR A 262 17.25 10.56 18.62
CA THR A 262 17.21 9.12 18.60
C THR A 262 16.36 8.74 17.39
N TRP A 263 16.98 8.21 16.35
CA TRP A 263 16.31 7.69 15.15
C TRP A 263 15.55 6.38 15.44
N GLY A 264 14.92 6.29 16.60
CA GLY A 264 14.05 5.19 16.98
C GLY A 264 12.67 5.47 16.43
N THR A 265 12.21 4.62 15.52
CA THR A 265 10.84 4.61 15.01
C THR A 265 9.90 4.25 16.17
N VAL A 266 9.49 5.25 16.96
CA VAL A 266 8.37 5.08 17.88
C VAL A 266 7.11 5.11 17.02
N THR A 267 6.71 3.95 16.51
CA THR A 267 5.38 3.73 15.95
C THR A 267 4.36 3.84 17.09
N LEU A 268 4.06 5.07 17.50
CA LEU A 268 2.79 5.35 18.13
C LEU A 268 1.75 4.98 17.08
N THR A 269 1.13 3.81 17.24
CA THR A 269 0.00 3.38 16.44
C THR A 269 -1.11 4.38 16.67
N ALA A 270 -1.19 5.39 15.79
CA ALA A 270 -2.22 6.39 15.86
C ALA A 270 -3.58 5.68 15.84
N LYS A 271 -4.38 5.96 16.87
CA LYS A 271 -5.66 5.30 17.12
C LYS A 271 -6.64 5.74 16.04
N VAL A 272 -7.24 4.78 15.33
CA VAL A 272 -8.31 5.11 14.36
C VAL A 272 -9.54 5.50 15.15
N GLU A 273 -10.19 6.61 14.79
CA GLU A 273 -11.46 7.02 15.37
C GLU A 273 -12.57 7.06 14.32
N LEU A 274 -13.83 7.00 14.74
CA LEU A 274 -14.98 7.14 13.85
C LEU A 274 -14.94 8.36 12.89
N PRO A 275 -14.54 9.57 13.30
CA PRO A 275 -14.42 10.70 12.38
C PRO A 275 -13.38 10.52 11.28
N ASP A 276 -12.40 9.63 11.43
CA ASP A 276 -11.44 9.32 10.36
C ASP A 276 -12.06 8.54 9.22
N LEU A 277 -13.15 7.82 9.46
CA LEU A 277 -13.88 6.99 8.49
C LEU A 277 -14.77 7.83 7.58
N ASN A 278 -14.22 8.96 7.10
CA ASN A 278 -14.87 9.82 6.14
C ASN A 278 -14.61 9.34 4.71
N ARG A 279 -15.43 9.83 3.77
CA ARG A 279 -15.33 9.48 2.35
C ARG A 279 -13.95 9.77 1.78
N GLU A 280 -13.40 10.94 2.09
CA GLU A 280 -12.14 11.43 1.51
C GLU A 280 -10.96 10.54 1.89
N ASN A 281 -10.88 10.12 3.16
CA ASN A 281 -9.81 9.26 3.66
C ASN A 281 -9.91 7.85 3.08
N VAL A 282 -11.12 7.29 3.00
CA VAL A 282 -11.35 5.96 2.41
C VAL A 282 -11.07 5.98 0.89
N GLU A 283 -11.54 7.00 0.18
CA GLU A 283 -11.29 7.17 -1.25
C GLU A 283 -9.80 7.35 -1.52
N LYS A 284 -9.13 8.24 -0.76
CA LYS A 284 -7.70 8.48 -0.87
C LYS A 284 -6.90 7.19 -0.62
N PHE A 285 -7.24 6.44 0.42
CA PHE A 285 -6.57 5.18 0.75
C PHE A 285 -6.68 4.15 -0.40
N LEU A 286 -7.89 3.95 -0.94
CA LEU A 286 -8.13 2.97 -2.00
C LEU A 286 -7.57 3.39 -3.35
N THR A 287 -7.55 4.69 -3.65
CA THR A 287 -7.13 5.23 -4.96
C THR A 287 -5.64 5.59 -5.04
N ASP A 288 -4.98 5.91 -3.92
CA ASP A 288 -3.55 6.23 -3.91
C ASP A 288 -2.72 5.04 -4.46
N GLY A 289 -3.10 3.81 -4.12
CA GLY A 289 -2.45 2.60 -4.65
C GLY A 289 -2.53 2.47 -6.17
N LEU A 290 -3.51 3.09 -6.83
CA LEU A 290 -3.70 3.00 -8.29
C LEU A 290 -2.78 3.93 -9.07
N LYS A 291 -2.20 4.93 -8.42
CA LYS A 291 -1.25 5.87 -9.04
C LYS A 291 0.16 5.28 -9.14
N VAL A 292 0.43 4.16 -8.47
CA VAL A 292 1.72 3.45 -8.55
C VAL A 292 1.88 2.89 -9.96
N ARG A 293 3.03 3.15 -10.60
CA ARG A 293 3.34 2.69 -11.96
C ARG A 293 3.18 1.16 -12.08
N GLY A 294 2.61 0.70 -13.20
CA GLY A 294 2.47 -0.72 -13.52
C GLY A 294 1.25 -1.44 -12.91
N ARG A 295 0.42 -0.77 -12.11
CA ARG A 295 -0.83 -1.38 -11.61
C ARG A 295 -1.90 -1.47 -12.71
N LYS A 296 -2.37 -2.69 -12.98
CA LYS A 296 -3.43 -2.96 -13.98
C LYS A 296 -4.86 -2.84 -13.44
N VAL A 297 -5.02 -2.81 -12.11
CA VAL A 297 -6.34 -2.84 -11.50
C VAL A 297 -7.02 -1.49 -11.65
N THR A 298 -8.26 -1.50 -12.13
CA THR A 298 -9.04 -0.27 -12.28
C THR A 298 -9.62 0.22 -10.95
N ARG A 299 -9.96 1.51 -10.88
CA ARG A 299 -10.66 2.09 -9.72
C ARG A 299 -11.94 1.32 -9.39
N LYS A 300 -12.75 1.02 -10.41
CA LYS A 300 -14.03 0.31 -10.26
C LYS A 300 -13.83 -1.10 -9.70
N GLU A 301 -12.85 -1.83 -10.20
CA GLU A 301 -12.51 -3.16 -9.70
C GLU A 301 -12.03 -3.10 -8.25
N ARG A 302 -11.18 -2.13 -7.89
CA ARG A 302 -10.73 -1.91 -6.51
C ARG A 302 -11.91 -1.68 -5.57
N VAL A 303 -12.81 -0.76 -5.91
CA VAL A 303 -14.02 -0.48 -5.10
C VAL A 303 -14.92 -1.72 -4.99
N ARG A 304 -15.12 -2.47 -6.08
CA ARG A 304 -15.93 -3.70 -6.08
C ARG A 304 -15.34 -4.76 -5.15
N THR A 305 -14.02 -5.01 -5.23
CA THR A 305 -13.35 -5.97 -4.34
C THR A 305 -13.43 -5.55 -2.87
N SER A 306 -13.28 -4.26 -2.58
CA SER A 306 -13.49 -3.72 -1.23
C SER A 306 -14.94 -3.90 -0.77
N LEU A 307 -15.94 -3.66 -1.61
CA LEU A 307 -17.34 -3.84 -1.26
C LEU A 307 -17.68 -5.31 -0.93
N LEU A 308 -17.11 -6.26 -1.68
CA LEU A 308 -17.26 -7.70 -1.41
C LEU A 308 -16.56 -8.16 -0.14
N ARG A 309 -15.51 -7.45 0.26
CA ARG A 309 -14.78 -7.68 1.52
C ARG A 309 -15.55 -7.09 2.70
N TRP A 310 -16.17 -5.93 2.50
CA TRP A 310 -16.97 -5.24 3.51
C TRP A 310 -18.47 -5.62 3.48
N HIS A 311 -18.82 -6.73 2.86
CA HIS A 311 -20.21 -7.18 2.76
C HIS A 311 -20.75 -7.56 4.16
N PRO A 312 -22.00 -7.19 4.50
CA PRO A 312 -22.57 -7.45 5.83
C PRO A 312 -22.45 -8.93 6.23
N ASP A 313 -22.76 -9.86 5.33
CA ASP A 313 -22.67 -11.31 5.59
C ASP A 313 -21.31 -11.76 6.16
N LYS A 314 -20.20 -11.24 5.61
CA LYS A 314 -18.86 -11.58 6.09
C LYS A 314 -18.51 -10.87 7.39
N ILE A 315 -18.92 -9.61 7.52
CA ILE A 315 -18.58 -8.82 8.72
C ILE A 315 -19.46 -9.20 9.92
N THR A 316 -20.68 -9.70 9.73
CA THR A 316 -21.56 -10.10 10.84
C THR A 316 -20.90 -11.15 11.73
N ALA A 317 -20.16 -12.10 11.14
CA ALA A 317 -19.37 -13.09 11.90
C ALA A 317 -18.28 -12.41 12.76
N LEU A 318 -17.62 -11.40 12.22
CA LEU A 318 -16.62 -10.59 12.94
C LEU A 318 -17.27 -9.79 14.08
N VAL A 319 -18.39 -9.08 13.81
CA VAL A 319 -19.10 -8.25 14.80
C VAL A 319 -19.57 -9.07 16.00
N SER A 320 -19.99 -10.32 15.79
CA SER A 320 -20.37 -11.22 16.89
C SER A 320 -19.23 -11.55 17.87
N LYS A 321 -17.97 -11.33 17.45
CA LYS A 321 -16.75 -11.56 18.24
C LYS A 321 -16.14 -10.26 18.76
N VAL A 322 -16.75 -9.10 18.48
CA VAL A 322 -16.28 -7.81 18.99
C VAL A 322 -16.65 -7.68 20.47
N ILE A 323 -15.81 -7.02 21.25
CA ILE A 323 -16.10 -6.68 22.65
C ILE A 323 -17.37 -5.81 22.70
N ASP A 324 -18.28 -6.08 23.63
CA ASP A 324 -19.57 -5.38 23.71
C ASP A 324 -19.45 -3.86 23.79
N ASP A 325 -18.41 -3.35 24.45
CA ASP A 325 -18.11 -1.92 24.58
C ASP A 325 -17.84 -1.25 23.22
N ASP A 326 -17.08 -1.93 22.35
CA ASP A 326 -16.67 -1.41 21.03
C ASP A 326 -17.69 -1.76 19.93
N ARG A 327 -18.67 -2.60 20.22
CA ARG A 327 -19.60 -3.15 19.21
C ARG A 327 -20.34 -2.05 18.43
N LYS A 328 -20.84 -1.03 19.15
CA LYS A 328 -21.55 0.10 18.52
C LYS A 328 -20.65 0.91 17.60
N ASP A 329 -19.41 1.14 18.02
CA ASP A 329 -18.43 1.88 17.23
C ASP A 329 -18.05 1.08 15.98
N VAL A 330 -17.86 -0.24 16.12
CA VAL A 330 -17.57 -1.11 14.97
C VAL A 330 -18.73 -1.12 13.97
N GLU A 331 -19.98 -1.32 14.42
CA GLU A 331 -21.16 -1.30 13.55
C GLU A 331 -21.33 0.06 12.82
N SER A 332 -21.08 1.16 13.53
CA SER A 332 -21.08 2.51 12.96
C SER A 332 -19.95 2.69 11.92
N GLY A 333 -18.74 2.24 12.24
CA GLY A 333 -17.59 2.32 11.35
C GLY A 333 -17.76 1.49 10.07
N ILE A 334 -18.30 0.28 10.19
CA ILE A 334 -18.64 -0.58 9.03
C ILE A 334 -19.66 0.15 8.15
N SER A 335 -20.72 0.68 8.75
CA SER A 335 -21.77 1.41 8.02
C SER A 335 -21.21 2.63 7.30
N ALA A 336 -20.28 3.37 7.92
CA ALA A 336 -19.59 4.50 7.31
C ALA A 336 -18.76 4.07 6.09
N VAL A 337 -17.94 3.02 6.23
CA VAL A 337 -17.11 2.49 5.13
C VAL A 337 -17.98 1.98 3.97
N VAL A 338 -19.03 1.20 4.25
CA VAL A 338 -19.93 0.67 3.23
C VAL A 338 -20.64 1.79 2.47
N ARG A 339 -21.12 2.83 3.16
CA ARG A 339 -21.70 4.02 2.52
C ARG A 339 -20.70 4.71 1.60
N CYS A 340 -19.46 4.92 2.06
CA CYS A 340 -18.40 5.51 1.25
C CYS A 340 -18.11 4.67 -0.01
N LEU A 341 -18.06 3.34 0.12
CA LEU A 341 -17.83 2.42 -1.00
C LEU A 341 -18.99 2.44 -2.01
N GLN A 342 -20.24 2.49 -1.53
CA GLN A 342 -21.43 2.61 -2.39
C GLN A 342 -21.44 3.93 -3.16
N ASP A 343 -21.12 5.04 -2.49
CA ASP A 343 -21.01 6.38 -3.09
C ASP A 343 -19.89 6.52 -4.12
N MET A 344 -18.84 5.69 -4.02
CA MET A 344 -17.78 5.61 -5.02
C MET A 344 -18.16 4.69 -6.19
N ASN A 345 -18.98 3.67 -5.94
CA ASN A 345 -19.43 2.73 -6.97
C ASN A 345 -20.59 3.28 -7.82
N SER A 346 -21.37 4.22 -7.27
CA SER A 346 -22.46 4.89 -7.98
C SER A 346 -21.97 6.00 -8.93
N LYS A 347 -20.76 6.53 -8.70
CA LYS A 347 -20.13 7.49 -9.60
C LYS A 347 -19.61 6.76 -10.84
N PRO A 348 -20.07 7.13 -12.06
CA PRO A 348 -19.64 6.50 -13.30
C PRO A 348 -18.16 6.72 -13.60
#